data_AF-A0A663MV20-F1
#
_entry.id   AF-A0A663MV20-F1
#
_cell.length_a   1.000
_cell.length_b   1.000
_cell.length_c   1.000
_cell.angle_alpha   90.00
_cell.angle_beta   90.00
_cell.angle_gamma   90.00
#
_symmetry.space_group_name_H-M   'P 1'
#
loop_
_entity.id
_entity.type
_entity.pdbx_description
1 polymer ?
#
loop_
_entity_poly.entity_id
_entity_poly.type
_entity_poly.pdbx_seq_one_letter_code
_entity_poly.pdbx_strand_id
1 'polypeptide(L)'
;MRNEARRLRTFWRWPGTSPVSARDLVKAGFFFVGPRDEVQCFCCGGVLKDWAPGDCPVVEHLKFFPSCKFICGEDVGNQEMLPLQEIFDTVDGQFLSLLQGIDSEETALPNTPEYPEMVTEEMRLSTFQNWPQYTDMHPEQLARAGFFYTGQGDVVRCFYCDGGVRNWSFGDDPWREHAKWYPGETETSSSREEMQSVQQKESGALGLALWSSYNTNNLGFFFFFFFFGKDESRMSTEEQLRRLQEERMCKVCMDRDVSVVFVPCGHLVACGECALNLRLCPICRAVIQGNVRTFMS
;
A
#
# COMPACT_ATOMS: atom_id res chain seq x y z
N MET A 1 -9.70 -1.82 -9.83
CA MET A 1 -10.56 -0.62 -9.95
C MET A 1 -11.80 -0.88 -10.79
N ARG A 2 -12.10 -2.14 -11.13
CA ARG A 2 -13.32 -2.50 -11.84
C ARG A 2 -14.57 -2.48 -10.95
N ASN A 3 -14.38 -2.57 -9.63
CA ASN A 3 -15.45 -2.47 -8.65
C ASN A 3 -15.87 -1.02 -8.36
N GLU A 4 -17.16 -0.73 -8.53
CA GLU A 4 -17.73 0.61 -8.32
C GLU A 4 -17.63 1.10 -6.86
N ALA A 5 -17.85 0.21 -5.88
CA ALA A 5 -17.72 0.59 -4.47
C ALA A 5 -16.28 0.97 -4.12
N ARG A 6 -15.29 0.23 -4.66
CA ARG A 6 -13.87 0.57 -4.52
C ARG A 6 -13.54 1.90 -5.19
N ARG A 7 -14.03 2.16 -6.41
CA ARG A 7 -13.85 3.46 -7.07
C ARG A 7 -14.43 4.59 -6.22
N LEU A 8 -15.62 4.41 -5.65
CA LEU A 8 -16.27 5.42 -4.83
C LEU A 8 -15.45 5.81 -3.59
N ARG A 9 -14.77 4.85 -2.94
CA ARG A 9 -13.91 5.12 -1.78
C ARG A 9 -12.76 6.09 -2.09
N THR A 10 -12.28 6.16 -3.33
CA THR A 10 -11.22 7.10 -3.73
C THR A 10 -11.66 8.56 -3.60
N PHE A 11 -12.96 8.85 -3.65
CA PHE A 11 -13.52 10.20 -3.59
C PHE A 11 -13.62 10.78 -2.17
N TRP A 12 -12.98 10.20 -1.17
CA TRP A 12 -13.03 10.70 0.22
C TRP A 12 -12.53 12.15 0.38
N ARG A 13 -11.64 12.60 -0.52
CA ARG A 13 -11.13 13.99 -0.62
C ARG A 13 -11.75 14.78 -1.76
N TRP A 14 -12.79 14.25 -2.43
CA TRP A 14 -13.43 14.93 -3.54
C TRP A 14 -13.97 16.30 -3.09
N PRO A 15 -13.69 17.39 -3.82
CA PRO A 15 -14.14 18.71 -3.41
C PRO A 15 -15.66 18.74 -3.28
N GLY A 16 -16.19 19.09 -2.10
CA GLY A 16 -17.64 19.25 -1.91
C GLY A 16 -18.27 20.37 -2.75
N THR A 17 -17.44 21.27 -3.29
CA THR A 17 -17.83 22.31 -4.24
C THR A 17 -17.79 21.87 -5.70
N SER A 18 -17.41 20.61 -5.97
CA SER A 18 -17.31 20.10 -7.33
C SER A 18 -18.68 20.08 -8.02
N PRO A 19 -18.78 20.49 -9.29
CA PRO A 19 -20.05 20.54 -10.00
C PRO A 19 -20.60 19.16 -10.39
N VAL A 20 -19.78 18.11 -10.30
CA VAL A 20 -20.15 16.73 -10.64
C VAL A 20 -20.04 15.81 -9.43
N SER A 21 -20.99 14.89 -9.29
CA SER A 21 -21.03 13.98 -8.15
C SER A 21 -20.02 12.83 -8.31
N ALA A 22 -19.43 12.40 -7.19
CA ALA A 22 -18.56 11.22 -7.17
C ALA A 22 -19.26 9.96 -7.69
N ARG A 23 -20.58 9.83 -7.47
CA ARG A 23 -21.36 8.68 -7.95
C ARG A 23 -21.47 8.66 -9.48
N ASP A 24 -21.70 9.81 -10.10
CA ASP A 24 -21.80 9.91 -11.56
C ASP A 24 -20.45 9.66 -12.22
N LEU A 25 -19.36 10.12 -11.58
CA LEU A 25 -17.99 9.83 -12.01
C LEU A 25 -17.70 8.32 -11.93
N VAL A 26 -18.07 7.66 -10.83
CA VAL A 26 -17.89 6.21 -10.66
C VAL A 26 -18.65 5.41 -11.72
N LYS A 27 -19.90 5.78 -12.00
CA LYS A 27 -20.72 5.17 -13.07
C LYS A 27 -20.12 5.38 -14.46
N ALA A 28 -19.50 6.54 -14.70
CA ALA A 28 -18.74 6.80 -15.91
C ALA A 28 -17.36 6.10 -15.94
N GLY A 29 -17.04 5.28 -14.94
CA GLY A 29 -15.82 4.46 -14.89
C GLY A 29 -14.63 5.18 -14.27
N PHE A 30 -14.84 6.31 -13.60
CA PHE A 30 -13.78 7.12 -13.03
C PHE A 30 -13.53 6.83 -11.55
N PHE A 31 -12.27 6.99 -11.15
CA PHE A 31 -11.83 7.07 -9.76
C PHE A 31 -10.99 8.33 -9.56
N PHE A 32 -10.94 8.83 -8.33
CA PHE A 32 -10.25 10.06 -7.99
C PHE A 32 -8.73 9.85 -7.88
N VAL A 33 -7.94 10.73 -8.51
CA VAL A 33 -6.46 10.69 -8.46
C VAL A 33 -5.83 11.98 -7.92
N GLY A 34 -6.54 13.12 -7.95
CA GLY A 34 -6.05 14.39 -7.41
C GLY A 34 -4.84 14.98 -8.17
N PRO A 35 -4.23 16.09 -7.70
CA PRO A 35 -4.47 16.80 -6.43
C PRO A 35 -5.64 17.80 -6.43
N ARG A 36 -6.48 17.88 -7.46
CA ARG A 36 -7.68 18.77 -7.50
C ARG A 36 -8.97 17.99 -7.75
N ASP A 37 -9.53 18.10 -8.94
CA ASP A 37 -10.72 17.40 -9.42
C ASP A 37 -10.36 16.37 -10.51
N GLU A 38 -9.10 15.94 -10.52
CA GLU A 38 -8.58 14.99 -11.50
C GLU A 38 -9.09 13.59 -11.20
N VAL A 39 -9.65 12.95 -12.22
CA VAL A 39 -10.17 11.58 -12.17
C VAL A 39 -9.61 10.76 -13.33
N GLN A 40 -9.46 9.45 -13.11
CA GLN A 40 -8.91 8.54 -14.10
C GLN A 40 -9.87 7.38 -14.36
N CYS A 41 -10.02 7.00 -15.63
CA CYS A 41 -10.85 5.86 -16.00
C CYS A 41 -10.12 4.54 -15.65
N PHE A 42 -10.82 3.59 -15.03
CA PHE A 42 -10.25 2.27 -14.72
C PHE A 42 -9.91 1.45 -15.98
N CYS A 43 -10.60 1.69 -17.09
CA CYS A 43 -10.51 0.90 -18.31
C CYS A 43 -9.48 1.45 -19.30
N CYS A 44 -9.64 2.69 -19.75
CA CYS A 44 -8.73 3.29 -20.73
C CYS A 44 -7.53 4.01 -20.10
N GLY A 45 -7.56 4.24 -18.77
CA GLY A 45 -6.54 5.03 -18.09
C GLY A 45 -6.59 6.53 -18.38
N GLY A 46 -7.55 6.99 -19.18
CA GLY A 46 -7.75 8.41 -19.53
C GLY A 46 -8.05 9.26 -18.31
N VAL A 47 -7.47 10.47 -18.26
CA VAL A 47 -7.60 11.41 -17.14
C VAL A 47 -8.42 12.62 -17.58
N LEU A 48 -9.43 12.98 -16.79
CA LEU A 48 -10.24 14.19 -16.93
C LEU A 48 -10.13 15.07 -15.69
N LYS A 49 -10.27 16.38 -15.88
CA LYS A 49 -10.13 17.43 -14.86
C LYS A 49 -10.82 18.71 -15.32
N ASP A 50 -10.82 19.72 -14.46
CA ASP A 50 -11.42 21.04 -14.70
C ASP A 50 -12.93 20.94 -15.03
N TRP A 51 -13.66 20.14 -14.22
CA TRP A 51 -15.09 19.88 -14.36
C TRP A 51 -15.92 21.15 -14.17
N ALA A 52 -16.88 21.37 -15.06
CA ALA A 52 -17.76 22.54 -15.07
C ALA A 52 -19.22 22.20 -14.70
N PRO A 53 -20.01 23.18 -14.22
CA PRO A 53 -21.44 23.03 -14.04
C PRO A 53 -22.13 22.60 -15.35
N GLY A 54 -22.82 21.46 -15.31
CA GLY A 54 -23.54 20.90 -16.47
C GLY A 54 -22.79 19.81 -17.24
N ASP A 55 -21.52 19.53 -16.89
CA ASP A 55 -20.79 18.43 -17.49
C ASP A 55 -21.42 17.08 -17.10
N CYS A 56 -21.58 16.21 -18.09
CA CYS A 56 -21.99 14.83 -17.88
C CYS A 56 -20.76 13.91 -18.00
N PRO A 57 -20.34 13.23 -16.91
CA PRO A 57 -19.13 12.40 -16.93
C PRO A 57 -19.07 11.35 -18.05
N VAL A 58 -20.18 10.70 -18.37
CA VAL A 58 -20.26 9.71 -19.46
C VAL A 58 -20.02 10.37 -20.83
N VAL A 59 -20.60 11.55 -21.04
CA VAL A 59 -20.48 12.30 -22.31
C VAL A 59 -19.06 12.81 -22.48
N GLU A 60 -18.46 13.41 -21.44
CA GLU A 60 -17.09 13.89 -21.50
C GLU A 60 -16.09 12.73 -21.65
N HIS A 61 -16.34 11.58 -21.01
CA HIS A 61 -15.54 10.37 -21.21
C HIS A 61 -15.56 9.92 -22.68
N LEU A 62 -16.74 9.76 -23.28
CA LEU A 62 -16.87 9.36 -24.67
C LEU A 62 -16.24 10.38 -25.63
N LYS A 63 -16.40 11.68 -25.34
CA LYS A 63 -15.87 12.77 -26.16
C LYS A 63 -14.35 12.81 -26.20
N PHE A 64 -13.68 12.65 -25.05
CA PHE A 64 -12.21 12.72 -24.98
C PHE A 64 -11.51 11.36 -25.18
N PHE A 65 -12.18 10.26 -24.84
CA PHE A 65 -11.65 8.91 -24.98
C PHE A 65 -12.64 7.99 -25.73
N PRO A 66 -12.94 8.28 -27.01
CA PRO A 66 -13.96 7.57 -27.80
C PRO A 66 -13.61 6.11 -28.11
N SER A 67 -12.38 5.67 -27.81
CA SER A 67 -11.92 4.30 -27.96
C SER A 67 -11.90 3.51 -26.65
N CYS A 68 -12.38 4.08 -25.55
CA CYS A 68 -12.46 3.36 -24.28
C CYS A 68 -13.49 2.23 -24.38
N LYS A 69 -13.02 0.99 -24.23
CA LYS A 69 -13.87 -0.21 -24.30
C LYS A 69 -15.06 -0.15 -23.34
N PHE A 70 -14.83 0.32 -22.11
CA PHE A 70 -15.89 0.48 -21.11
C PHE A 70 -16.98 1.46 -21.56
N ILE A 71 -16.61 2.66 -22.01
CA ILE A 71 -17.60 3.69 -22.38
C ILE A 71 -18.32 3.35 -23.70
N CYS A 72 -17.66 2.55 -24.56
CA CYS A 72 -18.26 1.96 -25.75
C CYS A 72 -19.20 0.78 -25.46
N GLY A 73 -19.35 0.38 -24.19
CA GLY A 73 -20.26 -0.68 -23.77
C GLY A 73 -19.71 -2.11 -23.92
N GLU A 74 -18.40 -2.28 -24.11
CA GLU A 74 -17.80 -3.61 -24.05
C GLU A 74 -17.76 -4.11 -22.59
N ASP A 75 -17.99 -5.41 -22.40
CA ASP A 75 -17.77 -6.05 -21.11
C ASP A 75 -16.28 -6.09 -20.79
N VAL A 76 -15.89 -5.21 -19.88
CA VAL A 76 -14.54 -5.14 -19.33
C VAL A 76 -14.53 -5.62 -17.87
N GLY A 77 -15.54 -6.38 -17.43
CA GLY A 77 -15.64 -6.86 -16.06
C GLY A 77 -15.86 -5.77 -15.02
N ASN A 78 -16.61 -4.71 -15.37
CA ASN A 78 -17.08 -3.72 -14.37
C ASN A 78 -17.98 -4.44 -13.36
N GLN A 79 -17.74 -4.23 -12.07
CA GLN A 79 -18.58 -4.77 -11.01
C GLN A 79 -19.42 -3.64 -10.43
N GLU A 80 -20.70 -3.62 -10.81
CA GLU A 80 -21.65 -2.58 -10.40
C GLU A 80 -21.96 -2.66 -8.90
N MET A 81 -22.23 -1.50 -8.28
CA MET A 81 -22.82 -1.48 -6.94
C MET A 81 -24.29 -1.88 -7.04
N LEU A 82 -24.67 -3.02 -6.44
CA LEU A 82 -26.07 -3.44 -6.40
C LEU A 82 -26.96 -2.31 -5.82
N PRO A 83 -27.99 -1.85 -6.55
CA PRO A 83 -28.94 -0.90 -5.99
C PRO A 83 -29.75 -1.61 -4.90
N LEU A 84 -29.75 -1.07 -3.67
CA LEU A 84 -30.69 -1.45 -2.60
C LEU A 84 -32.18 -1.41 -3.04
N GLN A 85 -32.48 -0.80 -4.19
CA GLN A 85 -33.82 -0.66 -4.75
C GLN A 85 -34.39 -1.98 -5.31
N GLU A 86 -33.56 -2.91 -5.78
CA GLU A 86 -34.05 -4.17 -6.39
C GLU A 86 -34.39 -5.27 -5.37
N ILE A 87 -34.05 -5.07 -4.08
CA ILE A 87 -34.42 -5.99 -2.99
C ILE A 87 -35.91 -5.83 -2.61
N PHE A 88 -36.55 -4.70 -2.93
CA PHE A 88 -37.90 -4.39 -2.46
C PHE A 88 -39.04 -4.79 -3.40
N ASP A 89 -38.77 -5.22 -4.64
CA ASP A 89 -39.85 -5.43 -5.63
C ASP A 89 -40.29 -6.89 -5.81
N THR A 90 -39.82 -7.83 -4.97
CA THR A 90 -40.41 -9.16 -4.90
C THR A 90 -40.58 -9.66 -3.46
N VAL A 91 -41.82 -10.08 -3.18
CA VAL A 91 -42.35 -10.89 -2.07
C VAL A 91 -42.73 -10.20 -0.74
N ASP A 92 -44.03 -9.89 -0.66
CA ASP A 92 -44.93 -9.95 0.50
C ASP A 92 -44.30 -9.99 1.90
N GLY A 93 -44.03 -8.80 2.45
CA GLY A 93 -44.38 -8.40 3.84
C GLY A 93 -43.91 -9.24 5.04
N GLN A 94 -43.19 -10.34 4.87
CA GLN A 94 -42.76 -11.24 5.94
C GLN A 94 -41.29 -11.06 6.34
N PHE A 95 -40.56 -10.14 5.71
CA PHE A 95 -39.14 -9.89 6.04
C PHE A 95 -38.93 -8.84 7.15
N LEU A 96 -39.99 -8.30 7.76
CA LEU A 96 -39.85 -7.38 8.90
C LEU A 96 -39.59 -8.08 10.23
N SER A 97 -39.68 -9.41 10.29
CA SER A 97 -39.29 -10.21 11.47
C SER A 97 -37.82 -10.67 11.44
N LEU A 98 -37.13 -10.60 10.29
CA LEU A 98 -35.68 -10.81 10.21
C LEU A 98 -34.88 -9.51 10.45
N LEU A 99 -35.52 -8.36 10.35
CA LEU A 99 -34.89 -7.04 10.54
C LEU A 99 -34.76 -6.62 12.02
N GLN A 100 -35.12 -7.48 12.98
CA GLN A 100 -34.82 -7.27 14.41
C GLN A 100 -33.53 -7.97 14.87
N GLY A 101 -32.74 -8.51 13.95
CA GLY A 101 -31.44 -9.14 14.23
C GLY A 101 -30.28 -8.60 13.39
N ILE A 102 -30.40 -7.42 12.79
CA ILE A 102 -29.28 -6.75 12.12
C ILE A 102 -28.81 -5.62 13.02
N ASP A 103 -28.11 -6.01 14.09
CA ASP A 103 -27.07 -5.12 14.59
C ASP A 103 -26.04 -5.02 13.47
N SER A 104 -25.93 -3.83 12.88
CA SER A 104 -24.77 -3.31 12.14
C SER A 104 -23.63 -4.32 11.86
N GLU A 105 -23.83 -5.20 10.88
CA GLU A 105 -22.75 -5.92 10.20
C GLU A 105 -22.92 -5.69 8.71
N GLU A 106 -22.18 -4.68 8.26
CA GLU A 106 -21.80 -4.44 6.88
C GLU A 106 -21.26 -5.75 6.31
N THR A 107 -22.04 -6.38 5.42
CA THR A 107 -21.70 -7.67 4.82
C THR A 107 -20.43 -7.54 3.99
N ALA A 108 -19.30 -7.84 4.62
CA ALA A 108 -18.00 -7.98 4.00
C ALA A 108 -18.06 -9.12 2.96
N LEU A 109 -18.23 -8.75 1.70
CA LEU A 109 -18.05 -9.63 0.54
C LEU A 109 -16.54 -9.83 0.28
N PRO A 110 -16.15 -10.98 -0.28
CA PRO A 110 -14.96 -11.73 0.13
C PRO A 110 -13.63 -11.05 -0.26
N ASN A 111 -12.63 -11.28 0.58
CA ASN A 111 -11.22 -10.91 0.47
C ASN A 111 -10.50 -11.54 -0.74
N THR A 112 -11.01 -11.39 -1.97
CA THR A 112 -10.37 -11.94 -3.18
C THR A 112 -9.54 -10.87 -3.90
N PRO A 113 -8.29 -11.18 -4.29
CA PRO A 113 -7.43 -10.24 -5.02
C PRO A 113 -7.97 -9.90 -6.41
N GLU A 114 -7.82 -8.64 -6.85
CA GLU A 114 -8.23 -8.18 -8.19
C GLU A 114 -7.48 -8.89 -9.32
N TYR A 115 -6.21 -9.25 -9.08
CA TYR A 115 -5.34 -9.96 -10.02
C TYR A 115 -4.89 -11.30 -9.41
N PRO A 116 -5.72 -12.36 -9.44
CA PRO A 116 -5.39 -13.67 -8.89
C PRO A 116 -4.13 -14.30 -9.50
N GLU A 117 -3.80 -13.96 -10.74
CA GLU A 117 -2.60 -14.40 -11.44
C GLU A 117 -1.31 -13.71 -10.94
N MET A 118 -1.45 -12.61 -10.21
CA MET A 118 -0.36 -11.80 -9.67
C MET A 118 -0.18 -12.00 -8.15
N VAL A 119 -0.71 -13.08 -7.61
CA VAL A 119 -0.65 -13.42 -6.17
C VAL A 119 0.79 -13.66 -5.70
N THR A 120 1.63 -14.30 -6.51
CA THR A 120 3.03 -14.57 -6.12
C THR A 120 3.95 -13.40 -6.44
N GLU A 121 5.01 -13.22 -5.65
CA GLU A 121 5.98 -12.14 -5.85
C GLU A 121 6.73 -12.30 -7.17
N GLU A 122 7.04 -13.53 -7.56
CA GLU A 122 7.77 -13.88 -8.79
C GLU A 122 6.98 -13.44 -10.02
N MET A 123 5.67 -13.69 -10.02
CA MET A 123 4.79 -13.29 -11.11
C MET A 123 4.78 -11.76 -11.25
N ARG A 124 4.72 -11.03 -10.14
CA ARG A 124 4.80 -9.57 -10.15
C ARG A 124 6.16 -9.08 -10.61
N LEU A 125 7.25 -9.66 -10.10
CA LEU A 125 8.61 -9.29 -10.47
C LEU A 125 8.87 -9.50 -11.97
N SER A 126 8.30 -10.56 -12.55
CA SER A 126 8.43 -10.86 -13.99
C SER A 126 7.90 -9.74 -14.90
N THR A 127 7.02 -8.87 -14.39
CA THR A 127 6.47 -7.74 -15.16
C THR A 127 7.47 -6.59 -15.33
N PHE A 128 8.54 -6.52 -14.55
CA PHE A 128 9.49 -5.39 -14.51
C PHE A 128 10.62 -5.44 -15.56
N GLN A 129 10.50 -6.29 -16.59
CA GLN A 129 11.54 -6.48 -17.62
C GLN A 129 12.01 -5.18 -18.31
N ASN A 130 11.14 -4.16 -18.38
CA ASN A 130 11.43 -2.85 -18.98
C ASN A 130 11.19 -1.70 -18.00
N TRP A 131 11.46 -1.93 -16.72
CA TRP A 131 11.32 -0.88 -15.69
C TRP A 131 12.28 0.29 -15.97
N PRO A 132 11.83 1.55 -15.86
CA PRO A 132 12.67 2.67 -16.26
C PRO A 132 13.87 2.87 -15.33
N GLN A 133 15.06 2.97 -15.94
CA GLN A 133 16.32 3.17 -15.24
C GLN A 133 16.50 4.57 -14.65
N TYR A 134 15.63 5.53 -15.00
CA TYR A 134 15.65 6.87 -14.40
C TYR A 134 15.05 6.89 -13.00
N THR A 135 14.42 5.81 -12.56
CA THR A 135 13.84 5.68 -11.22
C THR A 135 14.86 5.08 -10.26
N ASP A 136 14.86 5.54 -9.02
CA ASP A 136 15.71 4.99 -7.96
C ASP A 136 15.09 3.76 -7.26
N MET A 137 13.96 3.27 -7.75
CA MET A 137 13.23 2.14 -7.16
C MET A 137 13.68 0.81 -7.71
N HIS A 138 13.88 -0.16 -6.82
CA HIS A 138 14.16 -1.54 -7.19
C HIS A 138 12.86 -2.33 -7.43
N PRO A 139 12.70 -2.98 -8.59
CA PRO A 139 11.56 -3.86 -8.91
C PRO A 139 11.20 -4.87 -7.81
N GLU A 140 12.19 -5.45 -7.14
CA GLU A 140 12.01 -6.43 -6.08
C GLU A 140 11.26 -5.83 -4.89
N GLN A 141 11.53 -4.57 -4.55
CA GLN A 141 10.87 -3.90 -3.43
C GLN A 141 9.40 -3.59 -3.77
N LEU A 142 9.12 -3.22 -5.01
CA LEU A 142 7.77 -2.98 -5.51
C LEU A 142 6.98 -4.31 -5.55
N ALA A 143 7.56 -5.34 -6.15
CA ALA A 143 6.98 -6.69 -6.23
C ALA A 143 6.63 -7.24 -4.84
N ARG A 144 7.56 -7.16 -3.89
CA ARG A 144 7.35 -7.61 -2.52
C ARG A 144 6.24 -6.86 -1.78
N ALA A 145 6.08 -5.56 -2.07
CA ALA A 145 5.00 -4.76 -1.51
C ALA A 145 3.63 -5.00 -2.18
N GLY A 146 3.55 -5.97 -3.10
CA GLY A 146 2.31 -6.34 -3.78
C GLY A 146 2.10 -5.64 -5.13
N PHE A 147 3.11 -4.96 -5.66
CA PHE A 147 2.98 -4.21 -6.92
C PHE A 147 3.51 -4.97 -8.14
N PHE A 148 2.80 -4.88 -9.26
CA PHE A 148 3.32 -5.28 -10.57
C PHE A 148 3.43 -4.06 -11.50
N TYR A 149 4.35 -4.11 -12.45
CA TYR A 149 4.59 -3.04 -13.42
C TYR A 149 3.54 -3.06 -14.54
N THR A 150 3.00 -1.89 -14.87
CA THR A 150 2.00 -1.75 -15.94
C THR A 150 2.61 -1.65 -17.35
N GLY A 151 3.94 -1.52 -17.47
CA GLY A 151 4.62 -1.29 -18.74
C GLY A 151 4.62 0.17 -19.20
N GLN A 152 4.11 1.11 -18.40
CA GLN A 152 4.00 2.52 -18.77
C GLN A 152 4.67 3.42 -17.72
N GLY A 153 5.71 4.16 -18.14
CA GLY A 153 6.43 5.08 -17.24
C GLY A 153 6.94 4.34 -16.00
N ASP A 154 6.81 4.95 -14.83
CA ASP A 154 7.11 4.34 -13.53
C ASP A 154 5.84 3.94 -12.77
N VAL A 155 4.76 3.62 -13.50
CA VAL A 155 3.47 3.29 -12.90
C VAL A 155 3.43 1.82 -12.50
N VAL A 156 3.06 1.54 -11.25
CA VAL A 156 2.82 0.18 -10.75
C VAL A 156 1.42 0.05 -10.17
N ARG A 157 0.91 -1.19 -10.08
CA ARG A 157 -0.43 -1.51 -9.55
C ARG A 157 -0.39 -2.60 -8.50
N CYS A 158 -1.16 -2.43 -7.43
CA CYS A 158 -1.31 -3.45 -6.39
C CYS A 158 -2.16 -4.60 -6.93
N PHE A 159 -1.68 -5.85 -6.81
CA PHE A 159 -2.43 -7.01 -7.30
C PHE A 159 -3.76 -7.25 -6.57
N TYR A 160 -3.89 -6.75 -5.33
CA TYR A 160 -5.03 -7.04 -4.48
C TYR A 160 -6.18 -6.04 -4.70
N CYS A 161 -5.86 -4.75 -4.69
CA CYS A 161 -6.85 -3.67 -4.75
C CYS A 161 -6.82 -2.85 -6.05
N ASP A 162 -5.85 -3.12 -6.94
CA ASP A 162 -5.57 -2.34 -8.16
C ASP A 162 -5.19 -0.88 -7.90
N GLY A 163 -4.71 -0.56 -6.69
CA GLY A 163 -4.19 0.75 -6.35
C GLY A 163 -2.93 1.07 -7.16
N GLY A 164 -2.96 2.18 -7.90
CA GLY A 164 -1.87 2.61 -8.78
C GLY A 164 -0.98 3.68 -8.13
N VAL A 165 0.34 3.50 -8.21
CA VAL A 165 1.33 4.46 -7.68
C VAL A 165 2.37 4.77 -8.75
N ARG A 166 2.85 6.01 -8.78
CA ARG A 166 3.78 6.56 -9.80
C ARG A 166 4.58 7.74 -9.23
N ASN A 167 5.51 8.27 -10.02
CA ASN A 167 6.44 9.35 -9.65
C ASN A 167 7.32 9.00 -8.44
N TRP A 168 7.93 7.83 -8.49
CA TRP A 168 8.73 7.30 -7.40
C TRP A 168 10.02 8.08 -7.18
N SER A 169 10.33 8.37 -5.91
CA SER A 169 11.54 9.07 -5.49
C SER A 169 12.44 8.17 -4.64
N PHE A 170 13.73 8.52 -4.59
CA PHE A 170 14.68 7.84 -3.72
C PHE A 170 14.22 7.83 -2.25
N GLY A 171 14.13 6.63 -1.67
CA GLY A 171 13.74 6.43 -0.27
C GLY A 171 12.23 6.33 -0.03
N ASP A 172 11.40 6.35 -1.08
CA ASP A 172 9.98 6.06 -0.94
C ASP A 172 9.78 4.60 -0.51
N ASP A 173 8.92 4.40 0.48
CA ASP A 173 8.50 3.07 0.91
C ASP A 173 7.23 2.68 0.12
N PRO A 174 7.26 1.61 -0.69
CA PRO A 174 6.13 1.24 -1.54
C PRO A 174 4.82 1.04 -0.78
N TRP A 175 4.88 0.45 0.41
CA TRP A 175 3.70 0.21 1.22
C TRP A 175 3.13 1.50 1.82
N ARG A 176 3.99 2.40 2.31
CA ARG A 176 3.53 3.70 2.85
C ARG A 176 2.90 4.56 1.77
N GLU A 177 3.50 4.62 0.58
CA GLU A 177 2.86 5.34 -0.52
C GLU A 177 1.54 4.64 -0.91
N HIS A 178 1.47 3.31 -0.92
CA HIS A 178 0.21 2.60 -1.10
C HIS A 178 -0.86 3.00 -0.08
N ALA A 179 -0.57 2.87 1.21
CA ALA A 179 -1.49 3.11 2.31
C ALA A 179 -1.95 4.58 2.40
N LYS A 180 -1.08 5.52 2.02
CA LYS A 180 -1.38 6.96 1.96
C LYS A 180 -2.49 7.28 0.96
N TRP A 181 -2.53 6.56 -0.16
CA TRP A 181 -3.51 6.80 -1.23
C TRP A 181 -4.71 5.84 -1.18
N TYR A 182 -4.55 4.66 -0.55
CA TYR A 182 -5.56 3.59 -0.50
C TYR A 182 -5.84 3.05 0.93
N PRO A 183 -6.25 3.89 1.91
CA PRO A 183 -6.41 3.48 3.32
C PRO A 183 -7.61 2.55 3.59
N GLY A 184 -8.59 2.47 2.68
CA GLY A 184 -9.83 1.70 2.90
C GLY A 184 -9.68 0.17 2.76
N GLU A 185 -8.50 -0.34 2.39
CA GLU A 185 -8.21 -1.77 2.23
C GLU A 185 -7.02 -2.25 3.07
N THR A 186 -6.43 -1.34 3.86
CA THR A 186 -5.32 -1.64 4.76
C THR A 186 -5.77 -2.20 6.11
N GLU A 187 -7.08 -2.14 6.42
CA GLU A 187 -7.63 -2.57 7.71
C GLU A 187 -8.18 -4.01 7.72
N THR A 188 -8.34 -4.66 6.56
CA THR A 188 -8.67 -6.08 6.55
C THR A 188 -7.43 -6.89 6.95
N SER A 189 -7.51 -7.56 8.09
CA SER A 189 -6.46 -8.44 8.62
C SER A 189 -5.92 -9.45 7.60
N SER A 190 -6.73 -9.85 6.61
CA SER A 190 -6.32 -10.78 5.53
C SER A 190 -5.26 -10.21 4.59
N SER A 191 -5.29 -8.93 4.21
CA SER A 191 -4.27 -8.38 3.28
C SER A 191 -2.90 -8.26 3.97
N ARG A 192 -2.90 -7.99 5.28
CA ARG A 192 -1.70 -7.99 6.12
C ARG A 192 -1.19 -9.41 6.40
N GLU A 193 -2.07 -10.35 6.73
CA GLU A 193 -1.70 -11.72 7.08
C GLU A 193 -1.34 -12.57 5.84
N GLU A 194 -1.92 -12.36 4.67
CA GLU A 194 -1.53 -13.07 3.43
C GLU A 194 -0.19 -12.57 2.89
N MET A 195 0.06 -11.25 2.93
CA MET A 195 1.38 -10.69 2.59
C MET A 195 2.46 -11.17 3.58
N GLN A 196 2.13 -11.30 4.87
CA GLN A 196 3.05 -11.78 5.92
C GLN A 196 3.20 -13.32 5.97
N SER A 197 2.19 -14.09 5.56
CA SER A 197 2.22 -15.56 5.60
C SER A 197 2.85 -16.19 4.35
N VAL A 198 2.73 -15.53 3.18
CA VAL A 198 3.53 -15.88 1.99
C VAL A 198 5.02 -15.65 2.27
N GLN A 199 5.38 -14.60 3.04
CA GLN A 199 6.74 -14.33 3.50
C GLN A 199 7.32 -15.42 4.44
N GLN A 200 6.49 -16.21 5.13
CA GLN A 200 6.96 -17.29 6.02
C GLN A 200 7.11 -18.65 5.32
N LYS A 201 6.42 -18.89 4.20
CA LYS A 201 6.42 -20.21 3.54
C LYS A 201 7.65 -20.46 2.66
N GLU A 202 8.37 -19.43 2.22
CA GLU A 202 9.55 -19.60 1.36
C GLU A 202 10.89 -19.64 2.10
N SER A 203 10.89 -19.51 3.44
CA SER A 203 12.07 -19.78 4.28
C SER A 203 12.23 -21.27 4.65
N GLY A 204 11.35 -22.13 4.11
CA GLY A 204 11.15 -23.50 4.54
C GLY A 204 11.99 -24.57 3.84
N ALA A 205 13.31 -24.37 3.71
CA ALA A 205 14.25 -25.50 3.59
C ALA A 205 15.66 -25.01 3.95
N LEU A 206 16.25 -25.61 4.99
CA LEU A 206 17.63 -25.41 5.52
C LEU A 206 17.82 -24.51 6.76
N GLY A 207 16.79 -24.28 7.58
CA GLY A 207 16.92 -23.51 8.84
C GLY A 207 16.57 -24.24 10.15
N LEU A 208 16.16 -25.50 10.12
CA LEU A 208 15.59 -26.20 11.29
C LEU A 208 16.60 -26.73 12.33
N ALA A 209 17.86 -26.29 12.34
CA ALA A 209 18.87 -26.89 13.22
C ALA A 209 19.28 -26.08 14.46
N LEU A 210 18.82 -24.83 14.65
CA LEU A 210 19.32 -24.00 15.78
C LEU A 210 18.24 -23.32 16.64
N TRP A 211 16.96 -23.64 16.47
CA TRP A 211 15.87 -23.07 17.28
C TRP A 211 15.51 -23.93 18.51
N SER A 212 16.49 -24.31 19.32
CA SER A 212 16.20 -25.03 20.58
C SER A 212 17.06 -24.61 21.77
N SER A 213 17.53 -23.35 21.87
CA SER A 213 18.23 -22.99 23.11
C SER A 213 18.06 -21.63 23.76
N TYR A 214 17.55 -20.56 23.13
CA TYR A 214 17.43 -19.31 23.90
C TYR A 214 16.12 -18.56 23.64
N ASN A 215 15.26 -18.62 24.66
CA ASN A 215 14.12 -17.77 24.91
C ASN A 215 14.52 -16.69 25.95
N THR A 216 13.68 -15.67 26.03
CA THR A 216 13.64 -14.54 26.97
C THR A 216 14.45 -13.33 26.52
N ASN A 217 13.87 -12.52 25.61
CA ASN A 217 13.67 -11.08 25.80
C ASN A 217 13.07 -10.47 24.53
N ASN A 218 11.97 -9.72 24.68
CA ASN A 218 11.18 -9.07 23.62
C ASN A 218 11.93 -7.93 22.86
N LEU A 219 13.25 -7.85 23.03
CA LEU A 219 14.13 -6.89 22.37
C LEU A 219 14.81 -7.48 21.13
N GLY A 220 14.95 -8.81 21.04
CA GLY A 220 15.54 -9.48 19.87
C GLY A 220 14.61 -9.51 18.65
N PHE A 221 13.29 -9.42 18.87
CA PHE A 221 12.30 -9.38 17.79
C PHE A 221 12.32 -8.06 17.01
N PHE A 222 12.75 -6.97 17.66
CA PHE A 222 12.84 -5.64 17.05
C PHE A 222 14.13 -5.43 16.24
N PHE A 223 15.19 -6.20 16.50
CA PHE A 223 16.43 -6.13 15.73
C PHE A 223 16.32 -6.78 14.35
N PHE A 224 15.31 -7.61 14.11
CA PHE A 224 15.11 -8.31 12.84
C PHE A 224 14.65 -7.41 11.67
N PHE A 225 14.25 -6.16 11.95
CA PHE A 225 13.67 -5.25 10.96
C PHE A 225 14.67 -4.24 10.35
N PHE A 226 15.93 -4.25 10.78
CA PHE A 226 16.99 -3.43 10.19
C PHE A 226 17.93 -4.34 9.39
N PHE A 227 17.86 -4.26 8.05
CA PHE A 227 18.85 -4.80 7.07
C PHE A 227 18.81 -6.35 6.93
N PHE A 228 18.67 -7.02 5.78
CA PHE A 228 18.55 -6.67 4.37
C PHE A 228 18.05 -7.90 3.59
N GLY A 229 17.34 -7.68 2.48
CA GLY A 229 17.60 -8.50 1.30
C GLY A 229 18.96 -8.13 0.73
N LYS A 230 19.99 -8.91 1.06
CA LYS A 230 21.22 -9.07 0.29
C LYS A 230 21.76 -10.44 0.64
N ASP A 231 21.89 -11.27 -0.38
CA ASP A 231 22.45 -12.60 -0.32
C ASP A 231 23.79 -12.58 0.45
N GLU A 232 23.79 -13.17 1.64
CA GLU A 232 24.92 -13.20 2.59
C GLU A 232 26.02 -14.17 2.12
N SER A 233 25.76 -14.95 1.06
CA SER A 233 26.61 -16.06 0.62
C SER A 233 27.93 -15.65 -0.06
N ARG A 234 28.21 -14.34 -0.25
CA ARG A 234 29.41 -13.86 -0.97
C ARG A 234 30.12 -12.64 -0.33
N MET A 235 30.02 -12.44 0.99
CA MET A 235 30.71 -11.35 1.67
C MET A 235 31.94 -11.84 2.46
N SER A 236 33.04 -11.07 2.42
CA SER A 236 34.20 -11.30 3.28
C SER A 236 33.83 -11.08 4.74
N THR A 237 34.42 -11.85 5.66
CA THR A 237 34.23 -11.69 7.12
C THR A 237 34.57 -10.28 7.60
N GLU A 238 35.53 -9.62 6.97
CA GLU A 238 35.89 -8.22 7.24
C GLU A 238 34.77 -7.24 6.85
N GLU A 239 34.06 -7.52 5.75
CA GLU A 239 32.94 -6.72 5.25
C GLU A 239 31.72 -6.89 6.16
N GLN A 240 31.46 -8.12 6.62
CA GLN A 240 30.40 -8.41 7.59
C GLN A 240 30.64 -7.70 8.93
N LEU A 241 31.89 -7.74 9.44
CA LEU A 241 32.25 -7.05 10.67
C LEU A 241 32.07 -5.53 10.55
N ARG A 242 32.46 -4.94 9.42
CA ARG A 242 32.26 -3.51 9.15
C ARG A 242 30.79 -3.12 9.15
N ARG A 243 29.92 -3.90 8.51
CA ARG A 243 28.47 -3.62 8.49
C ARG A 243 27.84 -3.70 9.87
N LEU A 244 28.17 -4.74 10.63
CA LEU A 244 27.68 -4.89 12.01
C LEU A 244 28.15 -3.74 12.91
N GLN A 245 29.37 -3.25 12.70
CA GLN A 245 29.86 -2.04 13.36
C GLN A 245 29.07 -0.81 12.92
N GLU A 246 28.87 -0.61 11.62
CA GLU A 246 28.10 0.52 11.08
C GLU A 246 26.67 0.56 11.62
N GLU A 247 25.97 -0.56 11.70
CA GLU A 247 24.60 -0.67 12.23
C GLU A 247 24.50 -0.25 13.70
N ARG A 248 25.56 -0.47 14.49
CA ARG A 248 25.62 -0.11 15.91
C ARG A 248 26.09 1.34 16.14
N MET A 249 26.62 2.01 15.12
CA MET A 249 27.09 3.39 15.25
C MET A 249 25.94 4.42 15.18
N CYS A 250 26.03 5.42 16.03
CA CYS A 250 25.15 6.58 16.03
C CYS A 250 25.19 7.29 14.69
N LYS A 251 24.02 7.42 14.04
CA LYS A 251 23.92 8.03 12.71
C LYS A 251 24.01 9.56 12.72
N VAL A 252 24.27 10.16 13.88
CA VAL A 252 24.39 11.61 14.07
C VAL A 252 25.86 12.00 14.18
N CYS A 253 26.62 11.36 15.07
CA CYS A 253 28.05 11.63 15.22
C CYS A 253 28.96 10.65 14.47
N MET A 254 28.44 9.49 14.07
CA MET A 254 29.21 8.39 13.46
C MET A 254 30.42 7.94 14.30
N ASP A 255 30.37 8.16 15.62
CA ASP A 255 31.52 8.03 16.52
C ASP A 255 31.22 7.11 17.72
N ARG A 256 30.00 7.16 18.26
CA ARG A 256 29.59 6.40 19.45
C ARG A 256 28.47 5.44 19.11
N ASP A 257 28.33 4.38 19.91
CA ASP A 257 27.24 3.43 19.72
C ASP A 257 25.86 4.04 19.99
N VAL A 258 24.86 3.58 19.22
CA VAL A 258 23.46 3.89 19.49
C VAL A 258 23.06 3.40 20.88
N SER A 259 22.38 4.25 21.65
CA SER A 259 22.03 3.93 23.05
C SER A 259 20.73 4.58 23.51
N VAL A 260 20.01 5.26 22.61
CA VAL A 260 18.75 5.94 22.91
C VAL A 260 17.67 5.60 21.89
N VAL A 261 16.52 5.18 22.41
CA VAL A 261 15.26 5.03 21.69
C VAL A 261 14.40 6.28 21.88
N PHE A 262 13.89 6.83 20.78
CA PHE A 262 13.00 8.00 20.81
C PHE A 262 11.53 7.63 20.99
N VAL A 263 10.82 8.32 21.88
CA VAL A 263 9.39 8.15 22.14
C VAL A 263 8.61 9.28 21.45
N PRO A 264 7.48 9.01 20.75
CA PRO A 264 6.79 7.71 20.64
C PRO A 264 7.25 6.82 19.47
N CYS A 265 8.21 7.24 18.65
CA CYS A 265 8.45 6.58 17.36
C CYS A 265 9.27 5.27 17.42
N GLY A 266 9.91 4.95 18.54
CA GLY A 266 10.64 3.70 18.76
C GLY A 266 11.99 3.56 18.05
N HIS A 267 12.50 4.58 17.35
CA HIS A 267 13.74 4.46 16.58
C HIS A 267 15.00 4.57 17.46
N LEU A 268 15.92 3.61 17.34
CA LEU A 268 17.26 3.56 17.96
C LEU A 268 18.31 4.04 16.95
N VAL A 269 18.65 5.34 16.97
CA VAL A 269 19.50 5.96 15.94
C VAL A 269 20.59 6.89 16.49
N ALA A 270 20.49 7.28 17.77
CA ALA A 270 21.38 8.24 18.40
C ALA A 270 22.10 7.66 19.62
N CYS A 271 23.32 8.13 19.87
CA CYS A 271 23.99 7.93 21.15
C CYS A 271 23.38 8.85 22.22
N GLY A 272 23.66 8.55 23.50
CA GLY A 272 23.16 9.32 24.65
C GLY A 272 23.43 10.83 24.58
N GLU A 273 24.56 11.25 24.01
CA GLU A 273 24.92 12.66 23.89
C GLU A 273 24.21 13.35 22.72
N CYS A 274 24.17 12.70 21.55
CA CYS A 274 23.49 13.25 20.38
C CYS A 274 21.98 13.39 20.62
N ALA A 275 21.38 12.44 21.36
CA ALA A 275 19.96 12.46 21.67
C ALA A 275 19.51 13.68 22.49
N LEU A 276 20.39 14.32 23.25
CA LEU A 276 20.05 15.51 24.06
C LEU A 276 19.78 16.75 23.19
N ASN A 277 20.38 16.80 22.00
CA ASN A 277 20.30 17.95 21.11
C ASN A 277 19.27 17.76 19.98
N LEU A 278 18.51 16.66 20.01
CA LEU A 278 17.53 16.33 18.97
C LEU A 278 16.11 16.61 19.46
N ARG A 279 15.35 17.36 18.64
CA ARG A 279 13.92 17.61 18.85
C ARG A 279 13.03 16.78 17.91
N LEU A 280 13.59 16.32 16.80
CA LEU A 280 12.93 15.46 15.81
C LEU A 280 13.76 14.20 15.60
N CYS A 281 13.09 13.07 15.37
CA CYS A 281 13.75 11.82 15.04
C CYS A 281 14.46 11.92 13.67
N PRO A 282 15.76 11.57 13.55
CA PRO A 282 16.48 11.59 12.27
C PRO A 282 15.91 10.65 11.20
N ILE A 283 15.19 9.59 11.60
CA ILE A 283 14.62 8.59 10.68
C ILE A 283 13.24 9.02 10.18
N CYS A 284 12.30 9.24 11.09
CA CYS A 284 10.89 9.44 10.74
C CYS A 284 10.39 10.89 10.92
N ARG A 285 11.26 11.81 11.37
CA ARG A 285 10.95 13.22 11.64
C ARG A 285 9.86 13.46 12.68
N ALA A 286 9.42 12.43 13.40
CA ALA A 286 8.48 12.57 14.51
C ALA A 286 9.07 13.45 15.62
N VAL A 287 8.20 14.23 16.29
CA VAL A 287 8.57 15.02 17.46
C VAL A 287 8.98 14.11 18.61
N ILE A 288 10.17 14.33 19.16
CA ILE A 288 10.69 13.55 20.28
C ILE A 288 10.05 14.07 21.57
N GLN A 289 9.25 13.21 22.20
CA GLN A 289 8.59 13.49 23.48
C GLN A 289 9.38 12.93 24.67
N GLY A 290 10.23 11.92 24.44
CA GLY A 290 11.05 11.32 25.48
C GLY A 290 12.17 10.44 24.92
N ASN A 291 13.16 10.17 25.77
CA ASN A 291 14.36 9.39 25.44
C ASN A 291 14.47 8.21 26.40
N VAL A 292 14.54 6.98 25.89
CA VAL A 292 14.77 5.76 26.68
C VAL A 292 16.17 5.26 26.40
N ARG A 293 17.02 5.15 27.43
CA ARG A 293 18.36 4.56 27.28
C ARG A 293 18.29 3.05 27.20
N THR A 294 19.02 2.46 26.26
CA THR A 294 19.14 1.02 26.07
C THR A 294 20.59 0.58 26.26
N PHE A 295 20.78 -0.64 26.76
CA PHE A 295 22.07 -1.29 26.89
C PHE A 295 22.06 -2.52 25.98
N MET A 296 22.93 -2.52 24.97
CA MET A 296 23.12 -3.67 24.08
C MET A 296 24.19 -4.58 24.70
N SER A 297 23.84 -5.83 25.01
CA SER A 297 24.71 -6.87 25.54
C SER A 297 25.26 -7.78 24.45
#